data_AF-A0A4R5GAY6-F1
#
_entry.id   AF-A0A4R5GAY6-F1
#
_cell.length_a   1.000
_cell.length_b   1.000
_cell.length_c   1.000
_cell.angle_alpha   90.00
_cell.angle_beta   90.00
_cell.angle_gamma   90.00
#
_symmetry.space_group_name_H-M   'P 1'
#
loop_
_entity.id
_entity.type
_entity.pdbx_description
1 polymer ?
#
loop_
_entity_poly.entity_id
_entity_poly.type
_entity_poly.pdbx_seq_one_letter_code
_entity_poly.pdbx_strand_id
1 'polypeptide(L)'
;MKFWVTGLSAAVLLGGALAMGVAAQDDGKLAPGLHVAGVDLSGLTREEALAALQARLPAPPQVTVTAGPHAWTVSADTLGWRADPQASVDAALRASAGRNLLERVEGLLGQVSVQELPLVTRVDVATALQTLKTLTGDLQAQPKNAAVIFDKVAKRYAVQPDSPGRRVNAAAAANTYAAHPDLTTLTVPVTEWKAGLTAEALQPQVDLGNRLMRPLTVQLEGTGRTGTLTPLQVANLYWVREGGIVPDEQTLRTTFGRLTDMVDQPAQNARYAFENGKPVKVKERAGRVTDQQAALAAFRKAVFDPAVKTVVFPSKVSQPTLTVAALPDPKKLELIATGTSTYFGSSPERRTNVANAAAKISGVVVPAGETFSFLQALGGITPDNGFVGGLIISGGRTVDGLGGGVCQVSTTTFRALYQAGLPVVERNQHSYRVGYYEPQVGFEAAVYDPGVDLKMKNDTGAPILIKTINDNAKSRLEVQVWGIKPKRTVTVSPAVILSRTPHPPAQYVVNPNLPAGAVRQVDWAQDGYSLYITRTIQDAQGIRTDKVSTVYKPWRAVYEIGPRG
;
A
#
# COMPACT_ATOMS: atom_id res chain seq x y z
N MET A 1 83.86 -61.49 64.73
CA MET A 1 82.44 -61.09 64.71
C MET A 1 82.17 -60.05 65.80
N LYS A 2 82.73 -58.83 65.69
CA LYS A 2 82.54 -57.73 66.68
C LYS A 2 82.65 -56.30 66.08
N PHE A 3 82.85 -56.17 64.76
CA PHE A 3 82.98 -54.86 64.08
C PHE A 3 81.73 -54.43 63.29
N TRP A 4 80.68 -55.25 63.24
CA TRP A 4 79.44 -54.93 62.51
C TRP A 4 78.35 -54.26 63.37
N VAL A 5 78.44 -54.38 64.70
CA VAL A 5 77.41 -53.83 65.62
C VAL A 5 77.67 -52.35 65.94
N THR A 6 78.91 -51.84 65.83
CA THR A 6 79.23 -50.43 66.07
C THR A 6 78.94 -49.52 64.87
N GLY A 7 79.06 -50.02 63.64
CA GLY A 7 78.70 -49.28 62.42
C GLY A 7 77.19 -49.06 62.28
N LEU A 8 76.38 -50.04 62.68
CA LEU A 8 74.92 -49.91 62.63
C LEU A 8 74.40 -48.88 63.66
N SER A 9 74.97 -48.85 64.87
CA SER A 9 74.60 -47.88 65.90
C SER A 9 75.01 -46.45 65.54
N ALA A 10 76.17 -46.27 64.89
CA ALA A 10 76.60 -44.96 64.38
C ALA A 10 75.70 -44.49 63.22
N ALA A 11 75.30 -45.38 62.31
CA ALA A 11 74.37 -45.04 61.23
C ALA A 11 72.94 -44.75 61.72
N VAL A 12 72.47 -45.42 62.78
CA VAL A 12 71.17 -45.15 63.41
C VAL A 12 71.21 -43.87 64.27
N LEU A 13 72.33 -43.56 64.92
CA LEU A 13 72.52 -42.30 65.65
C LEU A 13 72.75 -41.10 64.71
N LEU A 14 73.50 -41.26 63.61
CA LEU A 14 73.61 -40.24 62.56
C LEU A 14 72.29 -40.08 61.81
N GLY A 15 71.61 -41.18 61.46
CA GLY A 15 70.30 -41.16 60.82
C GLY A 15 69.23 -40.57 61.74
N GLY A 16 69.30 -40.84 63.04
CA GLY A 16 68.44 -40.26 64.08
C GLY A 16 68.74 -38.79 64.37
N ALA A 17 70.02 -38.37 64.33
CA ALA A 17 70.43 -36.98 64.49
C ALA A 17 70.17 -36.14 63.23
N LEU A 18 70.32 -36.71 62.02
CA LEU A 18 69.84 -36.10 60.78
C LEU A 18 68.31 -36.02 60.78
N ALA A 19 67.60 -37.08 61.16
CA ALA A 19 66.14 -37.07 61.25
C ALA A 19 65.64 -36.07 62.30
N MET A 20 66.28 -35.96 63.46
CA MET A 20 65.97 -34.95 64.48
C MET A 20 66.39 -33.54 64.05
N GLY A 21 67.48 -33.38 63.30
CA GLY A 21 67.89 -32.12 62.71
C GLY A 21 66.91 -31.62 61.65
N VAL A 22 66.41 -32.53 60.81
CA VAL A 22 65.39 -32.26 59.78
C VAL A 22 64.00 -32.04 60.40
N ALA A 23 63.68 -32.71 61.51
CA ALA A 23 62.45 -32.48 62.26
C ALA A 23 62.49 -31.18 63.10
N ALA A 24 63.68 -30.73 63.52
CA ALA A 24 63.88 -29.47 64.24
C ALA A 24 64.03 -28.25 63.30
N GLN A 25 64.19 -28.47 62.00
CA GLN A 25 64.35 -27.44 60.96
C GLN A 25 63.05 -27.18 60.19
N ASP A 26 61.91 -27.21 60.88
CA ASP A 26 60.59 -26.89 60.32
C ASP A 26 60.32 -25.37 60.42
N ASP A 27 61.26 -24.56 59.89
CA ASP A 27 61.21 -23.08 59.86
C ASP A 27 60.15 -22.53 58.86
N GLY A 28 59.10 -23.30 58.55
CA GLY A 28 58.09 -22.92 57.56
C GLY A 28 58.58 -22.95 56.10
N LYS A 29 59.64 -23.72 55.80
CA LYS A 29 60.21 -23.89 54.46
C LYS A 29 59.52 -25.02 53.68
N LEU A 30 59.37 -24.83 52.37
CA LEU A 30 58.81 -25.83 51.46
C LEU A 30 59.78 -27.00 51.26
N ALA A 31 59.23 -28.23 51.21
CA ALA A 31 60.00 -29.43 51.00
C ALA A 31 60.79 -29.38 49.67
N PRO A 32 61.98 -30.01 49.60
CA PRO A 32 62.75 -30.09 48.37
C PRO A 32 61.98 -30.74 47.21
N GLY A 33 62.25 -30.29 45.99
CA GLY A 33 61.71 -30.82 44.73
C GLY A 33 60.31 -30.34 44.36
N LEU A 34 59.77 -29.30 44.99
CA LEU A 34 58.44 -28.75 44.66
C LEU A 34 58.57 -27.59 43.67
N HIS A 35 57.93 -27.73 42.51
CA HIS A 35 57.92 -26.71 41.46
C HIS A 35 56.49 -26.28 41.15
N VAL A 36 56.28 -25.01 40.79
CA VAL A 36 55.00 -24.50 40.28
C VAL A 36 55.26 -23.66 39.04
N ALA A 37 54.64 -24.02 37.92
CA ALA A 37 54.82 -23.34 36.63
C ALA A 37 56.30 -23.20 36.23
N GLY A 38 57.12 -24.20 36.53
CA GLY A 38 58.57 -24.19 36.27
C GLY A 38 59.42 -23.34 37.23
N VAL A 39 58.82 -22.75 38.28
CA VAL A 39 59.53 -22.06 39.36
C VAL A 39 59.84 -23.07 40.47
N ASP A 40 61.12 -23.25 40.78
CA ASP A 40 61.57 -24.07 41.91
C ASP A 40 61.26 -23.37 43.24
N LEU A 41 60.46 -24.02 44.08
CA LEU A 41 60.06 -23.52 45.40
C LEU A 41 60.79 -24.22 46.55
N SER A 42 61.75 -25.10 46.24
CA SER A 42 62.47 -25.92 47.22
C SER A 42 63.17 -25.09 48.28
N GLY A 43 62.90 -25.38 49.55
CA GLY A 43 63.56 -24.73 50.69
C GLY A 43 63.19 -23.26 50.91
N LEU A 44 62.27 -22.69 50.11
CA LEU A 44 61.78 -21.33 50.26
C LEU A 44 60.72 -21.25 51.37
N THR A 45 60.74 -20.16 52.13
CA THR A 45 59.63 -19.78 53.01
C THR A 45 58.40 -19.35 52.20
N ARG A 46 57.22 -19.28 52.81
CA ARG A 46 55.98 -18.84 52.13
C ARG A 46 56.13 -17.48 51.43
N GLU A 47 56.83 -16.53 52.05
CA GLU A 47 57.04 -15.19 51.50
C GLU A 47 58.01 -15.21 50.32
N GLU A 48 59.12 -15.95 50.44
CA GLU A 48 60.10 -16.13 49.36
C GLU A 48 59.51 -16.88 48.16
N ALA A 49 58.71 -17.92 48.41
CA ALA A 49 58.02 -18.70 47.39
C ALA A 49 56.96 -17.85 46.66
N LEU A 50 56.23 -17.01 47.39
CA LEU A 50 55.26 -16.09 46.79
C LEU A 50 55.96 -15.05 45.91
N ALA A 51 57.07 -14.46 46.38
CA ALA A 51 57.85 -13.50 45.61
C ALA A 51 58.49 -14.14 44.36
N ALA A 52 59.04 -15.36 44.49
CA ALA A 52 59.62 -16.12 43.39
C ALA A 52 58.58 -16.45 42.31
N LEU A 53 57.39 -16.89 42.71
CA LEU A 53 56.31 -17.22 41.79
C LEU A 53 55.73 -15.96 41.12
N GLN A 54 55.54 -14.86 41.86
CA GLN A 54 55.07 -13.58 41.32
C GLN A 54 56.05 -12.97 40.29
N ALA A 55 57.36 -13.12 40.51
CA ALA A 55 58.38 -12.60 39.59
C ALA A 55 58.43 -13.33 38.24
N ARG A 56 57.87 -14.55 38.15
CA ARG A 56 57.95 -15.41 36.96
C ARG A 56 56.60 -16.04 36.61
N LEU A 57 55.52 -15.26 36.70
CA LEU A 57 54.21 -15.77 36.27
C LEU A 57 54.17 -15.99 34.75
N PRO A 58 53.61 -17.11 34.28
CA PRO A 58 53.43 -17.35 32.86
C PRO A 58 52.47 -16.31 32.26
N ALA A 59 52.68 -15.98 30.99
CA ALA A 59 51.76 -15.14 30.23
C ALA A 59 50.37 -15.81 30.18
N PRO A 60 49.27 -15.03 30.20
CA PRO A 60 47.94 -15.60 30.03
C PRO A 60 47.84 -16.39 28.72
N PRO A 61 47.26 -17.61 28.73
CA PRO A 61 47.10 -18.40 27.52
C PRO A 61 46.13 -17.73 26.53
N GLN A 62 46.19 -18.13 25.26
CA GLN A 62 45.20 -17.72 24.27
C GLN A 62 44.00 -18.67 24.30
N VAL A 63 42.79 -18.11 24.23
CA VAL A 63 41.53 -18.86 24.20
C VAL A 63 40.79 -18.55 22.91
N THR A 64 40.46 -19.58 22.15
CA THR A 64 39.58 -19.46 20.98
C THR A 64 38.13 -19.56 21.42
N VAL A 65 37.42 -18.43 21.41
CA VAL A 65 36.00 -18.35 21.69
C VAL A 65 35.24 -18.60 20.40
N THR A 66 34.30 -19.56 20.39
CA THR A 66 33.48 -19.88 19.21
C THR A 66 32.00 -19.66 19.49
N ALA A 67 31.24 -19.16 18.51
CA ALA A 67 29.79 -18.97 18.60
C ALA A 67 29.15 -19.16 17.21
N GLY A 68 28.58 -20.36 16.97
CA GLY A 68 28.13 -20.75 15.63
C GLY A 68 29.30 -20.76 14.64
N PRO A 69 29.21 -20.07 13.47
CA PRO A 69 30.30 -20.00 12.51
C PRO A 69 31.40 -18.97 12.85
N HIS A 70 31.27 -18.25 13.97
CA HIS A 70 32.21 -17.20 14.36
C HIS A 70 33.25 -17.71 15.35
N ALA A 71 34.48 -17.24 15.22
CA ALA A 71 35.58 -17.55 16.14
C ALA A 71 36.41 -16.28 16.40
N TRP A 72 36.80 -16.09 17.66
CA TRP A 72 37.69 -15.03 18.10
C TRP A 72 38.78 -15.62 18.97
N THR A 73 40.02 -15.20 18.76
CA THR A 73 41.12 -15.56 19.66
C THR A 73 41.37 -14.38 20.58
N VAL A 74 41.21 -14.60 21.89
CA VAL A 74 41.43 -13.60 22.93
C VAL A 74 42.38 -14.11 23.99
N SER A 75 43.13 -13.20 24.60
CA SER A 75 43.98 -13.53 25.74
C SER A 75 43.11 -13.86 26.96
N ALA A 76 43.47 -14.90 27.71
CA ALA A 76 42.69 -15.44 28.83
C ALA A 76 42.39 -14.40 29.90
N ASP A 77 43.28 -13.44 30.13
CA ASP A 77 43.11 -12.33 31.08
C ASP A 77 41.94 -11.41 30.73
N THR A 78 41.65 -11.23 29.43
CA THR A 78 40.47 -10.50 28.96
C THR A 78 39.16 -11.23 29.31
N LEU A 79 39.22 -12.55 29.52
CA LEU A 79 38.12 -13.37 30.02
C LEU A 79 38.14 -13.48 31.55
N GLY A 80 38.89 -12.63 32.25
CA GLY A 80 38.95 -12.61 33.72
C GLY A 80 39.88 -13.65 34.33
N TRP A 81 40.64 -14.41 33.54
CA TRP A 81 41.63 -15.37 34.03
C TRP A 81 42.79 -14.64 34.73
N ARG A 82 43.19 -15.15 35.90
CA ARG A 82 44.38 -14.72 36.61
C ARG A 82 45.03 -15.92 37.29
N ALA A 83 46.36 -15.95 37.27
CA ALA A 83 47.11 -16.80 38.19
C ALA A 83 46.82 -16.38 39.64
N ASP A 84 46.75 -17.36 40.55
CA ASP A 84 46.64 -17.15 41.99
C ASP A 84 47.92 -17.67 42.68
N PRO A 85 48.96 -16.83 42.81
CA PRO A 85 50.24 -17.24 43.37
C PRO A 85 50.11 -17.64 44.85
N GLN A 86 49.17 -17.02 45.59
CA GLN A 86 48.94 -17.34 47.00
C GLN A 86 48.34 -18.74 47.14
N ALA A 87 47.26 -19.04 46.40
CA ALA A 87 46.64 -20.36 46.43
C ALA A 87 47.58 -21.47 45.90
N SER A 88 48.47 -21.12 44.96
CA SER A 88 49.48 -22.04 44.42
C SER A 88 50.57 -22.37 45.44
N VAL A 89 51.08 -21.36 46.16
CA VAL A 89 52.03 -21.58 47.27
C VAL A 89 51.35 -22.33 48.43
N ASP A 90 50.09 -22.03 48.75
CA ASP A 90 49.34 -22.76 49.77
C ASP A 90 49.07 -24.23 49.37
N ALA A 91 48.95 -24.53 48.07
CA ALA A 91 48.91 -25.90 47.56
C ALA A 91 50.28 -26.59 47.70
N ALA A 92 51.37 -25.88 47.42
CA ALA A 92 52.73 -26.39 47.63
C ALA A 92 53.03 -26.64 49.11
N LEU A 93 52.55 -25.79 50.02
CA LEU A 93 52.69 -25.99 51.47
C LEU A 93 51.93 -27.24 51.94
N ARG A 94 50.73 -27.48 51.43
CA ARG A 94 49.97 -28.71 51.72
C ARG A 94 50.68 -29.96 51.18
N ALA A 95 51.23 -29.90 49.97
CA ALA A 95 52.01 -30.99 49.40
C ALA A 95 53.30 -31.25 50.20
N SER A 96 53.94 -30.18 50.70
CA SER A 96 55.12 -30.23 51.57
C SER A 96 54.82 -30.89 52.93
N ALA A 97 53.67 -30.56 53.53
CA ALA A 97 53.23 -31.12 54.80
C ALA A 97 52.90 -32.62 54.72
N GLY A 98 52.55 -33.12 53.54
CA GLY A 98 52.25 -34.54 53.30
C GLY A 98 53.46 -35.45 53.07
N ARG A 99 54.69 -34.92 52.99
CA ARG A 99 55.91 -35.71 52.73
C ARG A 99 56.46 -36.37 54.00
N ASN A 100 56.83 -37.64 53.90
CA ASN A 100 57.36 -38.43 55.02
C ASN A 100 58.82 -38.07 55.35
N LEU A 101 59.26 -38.38 56.58
CA LEU A 101 60.61 -38.05 57.08
C LEU A 101 61.76 -38.58 56.20
N LEU A 102 61.60 -39.76 55.57
CA LEU A 102 62.56 -40.33 54.63
C LEU A 102 62.71 -39.48 53.36
N GLU A 103 61.61 -39.01 52.77
CA GLU A 103 61.60 -38.17 51.56
C GLU A 103 62.21 -36.78 51.80
N ARG A 104 62.10 -36.28 53.04
CA ARG A 104 62.75 -35.03 53.48
C ARG A 104 64.27 -35.17 53.63
N VAL A 105 64.75 -36.35 54.04
CA VAL A 105 66.19 -36.64 54.20
C VAL A 105 66.85 -36.95 52.84
N GLU A 106 66.19 -37.71 51.96
CA GLU A 106 66.61 -37.90 50.55
C GLU A 106 66.66 -36.55 49.80
N GLY A 107 65.73 -35.65 50.17
CA GLY A 107 65.78 -34.19 50.06
C GLY A 107 67.16 -33.56 50.01
N LEU A 108 67.88 -33.74 51.12
CA LEU A 108 69.14 -33.08 51.43
C LEU A 108 70.35 -33.74 50.75
N LEU A 109 70.18 -34.99 50.29
CA LEU A 109 71.20 -35.76 49.57
C LEU A 109 71.14 -35.55 48.04
N GLY A 110 70.23 -34.69 47.56
CA GLY A 110 70.11 -34.33 46.14
C GLY A 110 69.44 -35.39 45.27
N GLN A 111 68.79 -36.40 45.85
CA GLN A 111 68.10 -37.49 45.13
C GLN A 111 66.58 -37.31 45.10
N VAL A 112 66.10 -36.08 44.92
CA VAL A 112 64.67 -35.77 44.99
C VAL A 112 64.01 -35.85 43.63
N SER A 113 62.89 -36.57 43.53
CA SER A 113 62.02 -36.50 42.36
C SER A 113 61.31 -35.15 42.31
N VAL A 114 61.52 -34.40 41.22
CA VAL A 114 60.82 -33.13 40.97
C VAL A 114 59.32 -33.40 40.84
N GLN A 115 58.54 -32.70 41.65
CA GLN A 115 57.09 -32.70 41.61
C GLN A 115 56.61 -31.34 41.13
N GLU A 116 56.15 -31.29 39.89
CA GLU A 116 55.50 -30.12 39.31
C GLU A 116 54.04 -30.06 39.77
N LEU A 117 53.70 -29.00 40.50
CA LEU A 117 52.34 -28.71 40.94
C LEU A 117 51.66 -27.75 39.96
N PRO A 118 50.36 -27.95 39.66
CA PRO A 118 49.64 -27.06 38.76
C PRO A 118 49.52 -25.66 39.36
N LEU A 119 49.72 -24.64 38.53
CA LEU A 119 49.42 -23.26 38.88
C LEU A 119 47.93 -23.13 39.17
N VAL A 120 47.57 -22.70 40.38
CA VAL A 120 46.18 -22.39 40.72
C VAL A 120 45.78 -21.13 39.98
N THR A 121 44.66 -21.20 39.28
CA THR A 121 44.12 -20.09 38.50
C THR A 121 42.70 -19.80 38.94
N ARG A 122 42.29 -18.54 38.75
CA ARG A 122 40.94 -18.07 39.04
C ARG A 122 40.41 -17.28 37.86
N VAL A 123 39.11 -17.35 37.63
CA VAL A 123 38.43 -16.59 36.59
C VAL A 123 37.36 -15.74 37.23
N ASP A 124 37.40 -14.44 36.96
CA ASP A 124 36.32 -13.53 37.33
C ASP A 124 35.15 -13.69 36.36
N VAL A 125 34.07 -14.34 36.83
CA VAL A 125 32.88 -14.64 36.01
C VAL A 125 32.23 -13.37 35.45
N ALA A 126 32.26 -12.26 36.17
CA ALA A 126 31.68 -11.00 35.72
C ALA A 126 32.45 -10.42 34.52
N THR A 127 33.78 -10.43 34.58
CA THR A 127 34.68 -10.02 33.50
C THR A 127 34.50 -10.95 32.30
N ALA A 128 34.52 -12.28 32.52
CA ALA A 128 34.27 -13.27 31.47
C ALA A 128 32.93 -13.01 30.76
N LEU A 129 31.86 -12.82 31.52
CA LEU A 129 30.53 -12.54 30.99
C LEU A 129 30.49 -11.24 30.18
N GLN A 130 31.12 -10.17 30.67
CA GLN A 130 31.11 -8.89 29.98
C GLN A 130 31.88 -8.96 28.65
N THR A 131 33.05 -9.60 28.64
CA THR A 131 33.84 -9.80 27.42
C THR A 131 33.11 -10.67 26.42
N LEU A 132 32.51 -11.78 26.86
CA LEU A 132 31.72 -12.65 25.98
C LEU A 132 30.47 -11.94 25.42
N LYS A 133 29.80 -11.09 26.20
CA LYS A 133 28.69 -10.25 25.70
C LYS A 133 29.15 -9.25 24.65
N THR A 134 30.31 -8.62 24.84
CA THR A 134 30.88 -7.69 23.86
C THR A 134 31.24 -8.40 22.56
N LEU A 135 31.91 -9.56 22.65
CA LEU A 135 32.31 -10.35 21.47
C LEU A 135 31.11 -10.88 20.67
N THR A 136 30.03 -11.25 21.35
CA THR A 136 28.89 -11.94 20.74
C THR A 136 27.65 -11.05 20.55
N GLY A 137 27.76 -9.75 20.84
CA GLY A 137 26.63 -8.82 20.82
C GLY A 137 25.89 -8.80 19.48
N ASP A 138 26.64 -8.76 18.38
CA ASP A 138 26.10 -8.70 17.01
C ASP A 138 25.41 -10.01 16.56
N LEU A 139 25.60 -11.10 17.31
CA LEU A 139 24.93 -12.37 17.02
C LEU A 139 23.51 -12.43 17.55
N GLN A 140 23.13 -11.55 18.49
CA GLN A 140 21.77 -11.50 19.01
C GLN A 140 20.83 -10.83 18.00
N ALA A 141 19.76 -11.53 17.65
CA ALA A 141 18.76 -11.02 16.72
C ALA A 141 17.36 -11.47 17.16
N GLN A 142 16.39 -10.56 17.08
CA GLN A 142 14.98 -10.93 17.21
C GLN A 142 14.50 -11.57 15.91
N PRO A 143 13.63 -12.59 15.97
CA PRO A 143 13.04 -13.17 14.77
C PRO A 143 12.20 -12.10 14.05
N LYS A 144 12.15 -12.19 12.72
CA LYS A 144 11.27 -11.36 11.90
C LYS A 144 10.35 -12.28 11.11
N ASN A 145 9.05 -12.03 11.22
CA ASN A 145 8.04 -12.77 10.48
C ASN A 145 8.17 -12.51 8.98
N ALA A 146 7.80 -13.51 8.20
CA ALA A 146 7.55 -13.35 6.78
C ALA A 146 6.34 -12.43 6.57
N ALA A 147 6.28 -11.77 5.42
CA ALA A 147 5.18 -10.89 5.09
C ALA A 147 4.75 -11.09 3.63
N VAL A 148 3.46 -10.91 3.36
CA VAL A 148 2.98 -10.85 1.97
C VAL A 148 3.15 -9.45 1.44
N ILE A 149 3.78 -9.32 0.28
CA ILE A 149 3.96 -8.04 -0.42
C ILE A 149 3.42 -8.14 -1.85
N PHE A 150 3.09 -6.99 -2.44
CA PHE A 150 2.82 -6.88 -3.87
C PHE A 150 4.03 -6.23 -4.55
N ASP A 151 4.75 -7.00 -5.36
CA ASP A 151 5.86 -6.51 -6.16
C ASP A 151 5.31 -5.67 -7.32
N LYS A 152 5.50 -4.34 -7.25
CA LYS A 152 5.00 -3.40 -8.25
C LYS A 152 5.72 -3.50 -9.59
N VAL A 153 6.96 -4.02 -9.60
CA VAL A 153 7.76 -4.19 -10.81
C VAL A 153 7.35 -5.47 -11.51
N ALA A 154 7.36 -6.59 -10.78
CA ALA A 154 6.95 -7.88 -11.31
C ALA A 154 5.42 -8.04 -11.43
N LYS A 155 4.64 -7.11 -10.87
CA LYS A 155 3.16 -7.06 -10.91
C LYS A 155 2.53 -8.36 -10.38
N ARG A 156 3.03 -8.86 -9.25
CA ARG A 156 2.59 -10.11 -8.62
C ARG A 156 2.76 -10.05 -7.10
N TYR A 157 2.00 -10.87 -6.38
CA TYR A 157 2.23 -11.11 -4.97
C TYR A 157 3.52 -11.93 -4.78
N ALA A 158 4.27 -11.60 -3.74
CA ALA A 158 5.48 -12.30 -3.33
C ALA A 158 5.54 -12.40 -1.81
N VAL A 159 6.30 -13.37 -1.32
CA VAL A 159 6.60 -13.52 0.09
C VAL A 159 7.92 -12.79 0.38
N GLN A 160 7.88 -11.84 1.29
CA GLN A 160 9.08 -11.34 1.96
C GLN A 160 9.50 -12.40 3.00
N PRO A 161 10.73 -12.95 2.93
CA PRO A 161 11.14 -14.06 3.76
C PRO A 161 11.24 -13.70 5.24
N ASP A 162 10.97 -14.67 6.11
CA ASP A 162 11.25 -14.58 7.54
C ASP A 162 12.77 -14.70 7.82
N SER A 163 13.17 -14.22 9.00
CA SER A 163 14.52 -14.44 9.52
C SER A 163 14.46 -15.01 10.94
N PRO A 164 15.22 -16.08 11.25
CA PRO A 164 15.23 -16.67 12.59
C PRO A 164 15.78 -15.69 13.63
N GLY A 165 15.29 -15.84 14.87
CA GLY A 165 15.86 -15.19 16.03
C GLY A 165 17.05 -15.98 16.56
N ARG A 166 18.00 -15.29 17.20
CA ARG A 166 19.21 -15.87 17.77
C ARG A 166 19.47 -15.28 19.16
N ARG A 167 19.74 -16.16 20.13
CA ARG A 167 20.10 -15.79 21.51
C ARG A 167 21.38 -16.49 21.89
N VAL A 168 22.33 -15.67 22.32
CA VAL A 168 23.61 -16.13 22.83
C VAL A 168 23.52 -16.32 24.34
N ASN A 169 24.03 -17.45 24.83
CA ASN A 169 24.14 -17.74 26.25
C ASN A 169 25.57 -17.49 26.77
N ALA A 170 25.96 -16.22 26.82
CA ALA A 170 27.28 -15.81 27.32
C ALA A 170 27.49 -16.17 28.81
N ALA A 171 26.41 -16.24 29.60
CA ALA A 171 26.48 -16.62 31.02
C ALA A 171 26.85 -18.09 31.21
N ALA A 172 26.28 -19.00 30.41
CA ALA A 172 26.68 -20.40 30.44
C ALA A 172 28.16 -20.57 30.11
N ALA A 173 28.65 -19.90 29.05
CA ALA A 173 30.05 -19.95 28.65
C ALA A 173 31.00 -19.35 29.70
N ALA A 174 30.62 -18.21 30.32
CA ALA A 174 31.41 -17.62 31.41
C ALA A 174 31.53 -18.57 32.61
N ASN A 175 30.44 -19.24 33.00
CA ASN A 175 30.44 -20.23 34.07
C ASN A 175 31.27 -21.47 33.71
N THR A 176 31.18 -21.96 32.47
CA THR A 176 32.00 -23.07 31.98
C THR A 176 33.49 -22.73 32.04
N TYR A 177 33.87 -21.51 31.61
CA TYR A 177 35.27 -21.08 31.65
C TYR A 177 35.78 -20.89 33.08
N ALA A 178 34.93 -20.43 33.99
CA ALA A 178 35.31 -20.33 35.41
C ALA A 178 35.46 -21.68 36.11
N ALA A 179 34.69 -22.69 35.70
CA ALA A 179 34.85 -24.06 36.19
C ALA A 179 36.09 -24.77 35.59
N HIS A 180 36.47 -24.41 34.36
CA HIS A 180 37.58 -24.99 33.61
C HIS A 180 38.48 -23.89 33.01
N PRO A 181 39.32 -23.25 33.83
CA PRO A 181 40.18 -22.14 33.41
C PRO A 181 41.35 -22.56 32.51
N ASP A 182 41.53 -23.87 32.30
CA ASP A 182 42.52 -24.50 31.44
C ASP A 182 42.06 -24.66 29.98
N LEU A 183 40.80 -24.32 29.67
CA LEU A 183 40.26 -24.42 28.32
C LEU A 183 40.97 -23.48 27.33
N THR A 184 41.49 -24.06 26.25
CA THR A 184 42.01 -23.31 25.09
C THR A 184 40.93 -23.00 24.06
N THR A 185 39.76 -23.64 24.16
CA THR A 185 38.60 -23.38 23.30
C THR A 185 37.35 -23.26 24.15
N LEU A 186 36.63 -22.15 23.99
CA LEU A 186 35.41 -21.86 24.73
C LEU A 186 34.25 -21.68 23.77
N THR A 187 33.30 -22.63 23.79
CA THR A 187 32.10 -22.54 22.95
C THR A 187 31.01 -21.76 23.65
N VAL A 188 30.50 -20.71 23.02
CA VAL A 188 29.36 -19.93 23.48
C VAL A 188 28.08 -20.51 22.85
N PRO A 189 27.16 -21.08 23.63
CA PRO A 189 25.94 -21.65 23.08
C PRO A 189 25.08 -20.57 22.40
N VAL A 190 24.69 -20.83 21.15
CA VAL A 190 23.73 -20.02 20.40
C VAL A 190 22.48 -20.86 20.18
N THR A 191 21.34 -20.33 20.61
CA THR A 191 20.02 -20.95 20.38
C THR A 191 19.28 -20.14 19.33
N GLU A 192 18.72 -20.83 18.35
CA GLU A 192 17.89 -20.23 17.32
C GLU A 192 16.43 -20.59 17.52
N TRP A 193 15.53 -19.68 17.20
CA TRP A 193 14.10 -19.98 17.12
C TRP A 193 13.49 -19.38 15.86
N LYS A 194 12.56 -20.12 15.29
CA LYS A 194 11.84 -19.72 14.07
C LYS A 194 10.96 -18.51 14.37
N ALA A 195 10.72 -17.72 13.33
CA ALA A 195 9.69 -16.70 13.37
C ALA A 195 8.30 -17.34 13.57
N GLY A 196 7.38 -16.58 14.13
CA GLY A 196 6.01 -17.06 14.37
C GLY A 196 5.25 -17.32 13.07
N LEU A 197 5.64 -16.63 11.99
CA LEU A 197 5.08 -16.79 10.65
C LEU A 197 6.21 -16.95 9.64
N THR A 198 6.23 -18.08 8.95
CA THR A 198 7.28 -18.44 7.99
C THR A 198 6.86 -18.14 6.56
N ALA A 199 7.84 -18.01 5.67
CA ALA A 199 7.59 -17.79 4.25
C ALA A 199 6.83 -18.96 3.62
N GLU A 200 7.17 -20.18 4.02
CA GLU A 200 6.50 -21.42 3.61
C GLU A 200 5.00 -21.41 3.97
N ALA A 201 4.65 -20.91 5.16
CA ALA A 201 3.25 -20.82 5.60
C ALA A 201 2.42 -19.83 4.75
N LEU A 202 3.06 -18.79 4.21
CA LEU A 202 2.40 -17.77 3.39
C LEU A 202 2.34 -18.14 1.90
N GLN A 203 3.20 -19.04 1.43
CA GLN A 203 3.33 -19.37 0.01
C GLN A 203 2.01 -19.82 -0.65
N PRO A 204 1.17 -20.69 -0.04
CA PRO A 204 -0.08 -21.12 -0.66
C PRO A 204 -1.06 -19.97 -0.94
N GLN A 205 -1.08 -18.96 -0.07
CA GLN A 205 -1.95 -17.80 -0.18
C GLN A 205 -1.45 -16.84 -1.27
N VAL A 206 -0.12 -16.66 -1.36
CA VAL A 206 0.51 -15.90 -2.45
C VAL A 206 0.27 -16.58 -3.80
N ASP A 207 0.39 -17.90 -3.89
CA ASP A 207 0.12 -18.64 -5.11
C ASP A 207 -1.34 -18.55 -5.54
N LEU A 208 -2.27 -18.68 -4.60
CA LEU A 208 -3.69 -18.47 -4.88
C LEU A 208 -3.95 -17.03 -5.34
N GLY A 209 -3.41 -16.05 -4.61
CA GLY A 209 -3.49 -14.64 -4.96
C GLY A 209 -3.01 -14.37 -6.38
N ASN A 210 -1.90 -14.96 -6.80
CA ASN A 210 -1.38 -14.82 -8.16
C ASN A 210 -2.24 -15.56 -9.21
N ARG A 211 -2.80 -16.74 -8.91
CA ARG A 211 -3.71 -17.44 -9.83
C ARG A 211 -5.02 -16.69 -10.07
N LEU A 212 -5.48 -15.94 -9.06
CA LEU A 212 -6.66 -15.09 -9.20
C LEU A 212 -6.40 -13.88 -10.12
N MET A 213 -5.15 -13.42 -10.27
CA MET A 213 -4.77 -12.32 -11.17
C MET A 213 -4.79 -12.76 -12.64
N ARG A 214 -5.98 -12.76 -13.24
CA ARG A 214 -6.20 -13.16 -14.63
C ARG A 214 -7.19 -12.22 -15.33
N PRO A 215 -7.25 -12.21 -16.68
CA PRO A 215 -8.34 -11.54 -17.36
C PRO A 215 -9.67 -12.18 -16.97
N LEU A 216 -10.66 -11.36 -16.61
CA LEU A 216 -12.00 -11.80 -16.26
C LEU A 216 -13.02 -11.06 -17.12
N THR A 217 -13.70 -11.80 -17.99
CA THR A 217 -14.74 -11.25 -18.86
C THR A 217 -16.11 -11.46 -18.23
N VAL A 218 -16.95 -10.44 -18.30
CA VAL A 218 -18.36 -10.52 -17.93
C VAL A 218 -19.20 -10.40 -19.18
N GLN A 219 -20.30 -11.14 -19.24
CA GLN A 219 -21.25 -11.09 -20.34
C GLN A 219 -22.66 -10.96 -19.78
N LEU A 220 -23.43 -9.99 -20.26
CA LEU A 220 -24.84 -9.89 -19.88
C LEU A 220 -25.65 -11.00 -20.54
N GLU A 221 -26.33 -11.79 -19.72
CA GLU A 221 -27.15 -12.92 -20.16
C GLU A 221 -28.15 -12.55 -21.26
N GLY A 222 -28.19 -13.36 -22.32
CA GLY A 222 -29.09 -13.16 -23.46
C GLY A 222 -28.68 -12.01 -24.38
N THR A 223 -27.46 -11.48 -24.24
CA THR A 223 -26.91 -10.44 -25.12
C THR A 223 -25.46 -10.75 -25.53
N GLY A 224 -24.97 -10.06 -26.56
CA GLY A 224 -23.54 -10.07 -26.93
C GLY A 224 -22.70 -9.02 -26.21
N ARG A 225 -23.26 -8.28 -25.24
CA ARG A 225 -22.54 -7.20 -24.55
C ARG A 225 -21.60 -7.77 -23.49
N THR A 226 -20.35 -7.36 -23.55
CA THR A 226 -19.29 -7.85 -22.66
C THR A 226 -18.46 -6.71 -22.06
N GLY A 227 -17.96 -6.92 -20.85
CA GLY A 227 -16.92 -6.08 -20.23
C GLY A 227 -15.76 -6.97 -19.78
N THR A 228 -14.52 -6.47 -19.81
CA THR A 228 -13.35 -7.28 -19.41
C THR A 228 -12.50 -6.52 -18.40
N LEU A 229 -12.08 -7.23 -17.34
CA LEU A 229 -11.09 -6.79 -16.39
C LEU A 229 -9.72 -7.37 -16.76
N THR A 230 -8.69 -6.55 -16.66
CA THR A 230 -7.28 -6.99 -16.74
C THR A 230 -6.85 -7.72 -15.46
N PRO A 231 -5.76 -8.50 -15.49
CA PRO A 231 -5.22 -9.15 -14.30
C PRO A 231 -5.00 -8.21 -13.10
N LEU A 232 -4.49 -7.00 -13.36
CA LEU A 232 -4.26 -5.99 -12.32
C LEU A 232 -5.57 -5.39 -11.78
N GLN A 233 -6.58 -5.24 -12.63
CA GLN A 233 -7.90 -4.80 -12.16
C GLN A 233 -8.55 -5.86 -11.28
N VAL A 234 -8.34 -7.16 -11.57
CA VAL A 234 -8.77 -8.26 -10.69
C VAL A 234 -7.98 -8.27 -9.39
N ALA A 235 -6.67 -8.02 -9.42
CA ALA A 235 -5.82 -7.91 -8.23
C ALA A 235 -6.29 -6.81 -7.26
N ASN A 236 -6.84 -5.70 -7.79
CA ASN A 236 -7.38 -4.62 -6.97
C ASN A 236 -8.67 -4.99 -6.22
N LEU A 237 -9.29 -6.16 -6.51
CA LEU A 237 -10.54 -6.57 -5.89
C LEU A 237 -10.35 -7.30 -4.56
N TYR A 238 -9.10 -7.58 -4.17
CA TYR A 238 -8.79 -8.32 -2.94
C TYR A 238 -7.39 -8.01 -2.41
N TRP A 239 -7.17 -8.43 -1.17
CA TRP A 239 -5.89 -8.41 -0.50
C TRP A 239 -5.44 -9.83 -0.21
N VAL A 240 -4.17 -10.12 -0.44
CA VAL A 240 -3.53 -11.33 0.09
C VAL A 240 -2.94 -10.97 1.45
N ARG A 241 -3.47 -11.57 2.51
CA ARG A 241 -3.08 -11.34 3.91
C ARG A 241 -2.70 -12.67 4.55
N GLU A 242 -2.10 -12.63 5.73
CA GLU A 242 -1.70 -13.82 6.49
C GLU A 242 -2.85 -14.80 6.76
N GLY A 243 -4.07 -14.29 6.91
CA GLY A 243 -5.29 -15.09 7.08
C GLY A 243 -5.93 -15.58 5.78
N GLY A 244 -5.31 -15.32 4.62
CA GLY A 244 -5.81 -15.69 3.29
C GLY A 244 -6.24 -14.51 2.42
N ILE A 245 -7.11 -14.80 1.46
CA ILE A 245 -7.63 -13.80 0.51
C ILE A 245 -8.80 -13.05 1.14
N VAL A 246 -8.67 -11.73 1.24
CA VAL A 246 -9.69 -10.84 1.81
C VAL A 246 -10.26 -9.94 0.72
N PRO A 247 -11.56 -9.97 0.43
CA PRO A 247 -12.18 -9.09 -0.57
C PRO A 247 -12.05 -7.61 -0.20
N ASP A 248 -11.79 -6.78 -1.21
CA ASP A 248 -11.96 -5.32 -1.11
C ASP A 248 -13.39 -4.97 -1.55
N GLU A 249 -14.33 -4.96 -0.60
CA GLU A 249 -15.76 -4.82 -0.89
C GLU A 249 -16.11 -3.52 -1.63
N GLN A 250 -15.43 -2.42 -1.29
CA GLN A 250 -15.65 -1.13 -1.94
C GLN A 250 -15.19 -1.17 -3.40
N THR A 251 -13.97 -1.66 -3.64
CA THR A 251 -13.43 -1.74 -5.00
C THR A 251 -14.20 -2.76 -5.84
N LEU A 252 -14.61 -3.88 -5.25
CA LEU A 252 -15.45 -4.90 -5.89
C LEU A 252 -16.79 -4.32 -6.35
N ARG A 253 -17.52 -3.62 -5.47
CA ARG A 253 -18.81 -2.98 -5.81
C ARG A 253 -18.67 -1.87 -6.85
N THR A 254 -17.63 -1.04 -6.72
CA THR A 254 -17.36 0.04 -7.68
C THR A 254 -17.01 -0.50 -9.06
N THR A 255 -16.26 -1.60 -9.11
CA THR A 255 -15.92 -2.27 -10.38
C THR A 255 -17.12 -2.99 -10.97
N PHE A 256 -17.92 -3.66 -10.13
CA PHE A 256 -19.19 -4.25 -10.56
C PHE A 256 -20.12 -3.21 -11.18
N GLY A 257 -20.34 -2.06 -10.53
CA GLY A 257 -21.16 -0.98 -11.08
C GLY A 257 -20.69 -0.49 -12.45
N ARG A 258 -19.38 -0.27 -12.62
CA ARG A 258 -18.80 0.12 -13.92
C ARG A 258 -19.00 -0.96 -15.01
N LEU A 259 -18.94 -2.23 -14.63
CA LEU A 259 -19.20 -3.34 -15.55
C LEU A 259 -20.68 -3.40 -15.92
N THR A 260 -21.60 -3.23 -14.96
CA THR A 260 -23.05 -3.19 -15.24
C THR A 260 -23.40 -2.02 -16.12
N ASP A 261 -22.86 -0.82 -15.89
CA ASP A 261 -23.11 0.36 -16.74
C ASP A 261 -22.69 0.13 -18.19
N MET A 262 -21.65 -0.69 -18.41
CA MET A 262 -21.13 -1.01 -19.73
C MET A 262 -21.98 -2.06 -20.46
N VAL A 263 -22.41 -3.10 -19.74
CA VAL A 263 -23.12 -4.24 -20.35
C VAL A 263 -24.64 -4.09 -20.36
N ASP A 264 -25.20 -3.29 -19.47
CA ASP A 264 -26.65 -3.06 -19.38
C ASP A 264 -27.19 -2.39 -20.64
N GLN A 265 -28.35 -2.88 -21.07
CA GLN A 265 -29.09 -2.36 -22.20
C GLN A 265 -30.50 -1.98 -21.72
N PRO A 266 -30.70 -0.76 -21.19
CA PRO A 266 -32.00 -0.34 -20.69
C PRO A 266 -33.08 -0.31 -21.80
N ALA A 267 -34.34 -0.40 -21.38
CA ALA A 267 -35.47 -0.23 -22.29
C ALA A 267 -35.46 1.14 -22.98
N GLN A 268 -36.00 1.18 -24.19
CA GLN A 268 -36.20 2.40 -24.95
C GLN A 268 -37.69 2.72 -24.98
N ASN A 269 -38.04 3.87 -24.44
CA ASN A 269 -39.41 4.36 -24.46
C ASN A 269 -39.86 4.73 -25.88
N ALA A 270 -41.18 4.67 -26.09
CA ALA A 270 -41.79 5.24 -27.27
C ALA A 270 -41.50 6.73 -27.32
N ARG A 271 -41.30 7.24 -28.53
CA ARG A 271 -40.96 8.64 -28.76
C ARG A 271 -41.47 9.11 -30.10
N TYR A 272 -41.26 10.39 -30.39
CA TYR A 272 -41.42 10.90 -31.74
C TYR A 272 -40.08 10.93 -32.48
N ALA A 273 -40.10 10.66 -33.77
CA ALA A 273 -39.09 11.10 -34.72
C ALA A 273 -39.68 12.28 -35.52
N PHE A 274 -38.85 13.08 -36.18
CA PHE A 274 -39.32 14.16 -37.02
C PHE A 274 -38.86 13.95 -38.46
N GLU A 275 -39.79 13.62 -39.35
CA GLU A 275 -39.55 13.44 -40.78
C GLU A 275 -40.20 14.61 -41.53
N ASN A 276 -39.42 15.36 -42.30
CA ASN A 276 -39.88 16.58 -42.98
C ASN A 276 -40.61 17.56 -42.03
N GLY A 277 -40.14 17.65 -40.78
CA GLY A 277 -40.73 18.49 -39.73
C GLY A 277 -42.00 17.93 -39.07
N LYS A 278 -42.52 16.78 -39.53
CA LYS A 278 -43.73 16.14 -38.98
C LYS A 278 -43.36 15.05 -37.97
N PRO A 279 -44.09 14.95 -36.83
CA PRO A 279 -43.84 13.92 -35.83
C PRO A 279 -44.31 12.54 -36.32
N VAL A 280 -43.42 11.55 -36.25
CA VAL A 280 -43.67 10.12 -36.56
C VAL A 280 -43.46 9.31 -35.29
N LYS A 281 -44.36 8.38 -34.97
CA LYS A 281 -44.27 7.56 -33.75
C LYS A 281 -43.18 6.49 -33.91
N VAL A 282 -42.26 6.43 -32.95
CA VAL A 282 -41.25 5.38 -32.83
C VAL A 282 -41.66 4.44 -31.71
N LYS A 283 -41.74 3.14 -32.01
CA LYS A 283 -42.17 2.11 -31.06
C LYS A 283 -41.16 1.90 -29.94
N GLU A 284 -41.66 1.72 -28.72
CA GLU A 284 -40.88 1.29 -27.57
C GLU A 284 -40.22 -0.08 -27.80
N ARG A 285 -39.07 -0.31 -27.14
CA ARG A 285 -38.35 -1.58 -27.18
C ARG A 285 -37.93 -1.98 -25.77
N ALA A 286 -38.25 -3.21 -25.38
CA ALA A 286 -37.73 -3.78 -24.14
C ALA A 286 -36.21 -3.90 -24.20
N GLY A 287 -35.59 -3.74 -23.04
CA GLY A 287 -34.16 -3.92 -22.83
C GLY A 287 -33.85 -5.12 -21.97
N ARG A 288 -32.56 -5.36 -21.72
CA ARG A 288 -32.05 -6.32 -20.73
C ARG A 288 -31.03 -5.62 -19.87
N VAL A 289 -31.22 -5.71 -18.56
CA VAL A 289 -30.30 -5.12 -17.58
C VAL A 289 -29.90 -6.18 -16.58
N THR A 290 -28.77 -5.98 -15.94
CA THR A 290 -28.24 -6.91 -14.94
C THR A 290 -29.24 -7.07 -13.79
N ASP A 291 -29.49 -8.30 -13.36
CA ASP A 291 -30.06 -8.57 -12.04
C ASP A 291 -28.97 -8.28 -11.01
N GLN A 292 -29.00 -7.07 -10.45
CA GLN A 292 -27.95 -6.53 -9.60
C GLN A 292 -27.57 -7.47 -8.45
N GLN A 293 -28.53 -8.15 -7.81
CA GLN A 293 -28.25 -9.03 -6.69
C GLN A 293 -27.63 -10.35 -7.17
N ALA A 294 -28.26 -11.01 -8.13
CA ALA A 294 -27.81 -12.30 -8.64
C ALA A 294 -26.46 -12.18 -9.36
N ALA A 295 -26.24 -11.12 -10.14
CA ALA A 295 -25.01 -10.86 -10.84
C ALA A 295 -23.86 -10.45 -9.92
N LEU A 296 -24.11 -9.68 -8.86
CA LEU A 296 -23.06 -9.38 -7.88
C LEU A 296 -22.58 -10.66 -7.18
N ALA A 297 -23.51 -11.56 -6.84
CA ALA A 297 -23.17 -12.85 -6.26
C ALA A 297 -22.35 -13.72 -7.24
N ALA A 298 -22.78 -13.80 -8.50
CA ALA A 298 -22.04 -14.52 -9.56
C ALA A 298 -20.66 -13.91 -9.80
N PHE A 299 -20.56 -12.58 -9.87
CA PHE A 299 -19.31 -11.85 -10.03
C PHE A 299 -18.35 -12.13 -8.88
N ARG A 300 -18.83 -12.03 -7.63
CA ARG A 300 -18.01 -12.32 -6.43
C ARG A 300 -17.48 -13.75 -6.47
N LYS A 301 -18.33 -14.73 -6.77
CA LYS A 301 -17.91 -16.14 -6.90
C LYS A 301 -16.83 -16.29 -7.97
N ALA A 302 -17.04 -15.68 -9.14
CA ALA A 302 -16.09 -15.73 -10.25
C ALA A 302 -14.76 -15.08 -9.88
N VAL A 303 -14.74 -13.92 -9.22
CA VAL A 303 -13.50 -13.22 -8.84
C VAL A 303 -12.59 -14.14 -8.01
N PHE A 304 -13.15 -14.91 -7.08
CA PHE A 304 -12.43 -15.79 -6.16
C PHE A 304 -12.28 -17.25 -6.63
N ASP A 305 -12.69 -17.58 -7.85
CA ASP A 305 -12.50 -18.90 -8.46
C ASP A 305 -11.48 -18.82 -9.62
N PRO A 306 -10.23 -19.26 -9.44
CA PRO A 306 -9.19 -19.11 -10.46
C PRO A 306 -9.48 -19.87 -11.77
N ALA A 307 -10.41 -20.83 -11.77
CA ALA A 307 -10.79 -21.56 -12.98
C ALA A 307 -11.74 -20.76 -13.88
N VAL A 308 -12.48 -19.79 -13.32
CA VAL A 308 -13.46 -18.99 -14.05
C VAL A 308 -12.75 -17.83 -14.76
N LYS A 309 -12.88 -17.78 -16.10
CA LYS A 309 -12.40 -16.67 -16.95
C LYS A 309 -13.53 -15.82 -17.52
N THR A 310 -14.73 -16.38 -17.58
CA THR A 310 -15.93 -15.69 -18.07
C THR A 310 -17.07 -15.93 -17.09
N VAL A 311 -17.75 -14.86 -16.70
CA VAL A 311 -18.95 -14.92 -15.86
C VAL A 311 -20.14 -14.35 -16.63
N VAL A 312 -21.22 -15.13 -16.66
CA VAL A 312 -22.50 -14.63 -17.16
C VAL A 312 -23.17 -13.85 -16.04
N PHE A 313 -23.52 -12.60 -16.30
CA PHE A 313 -24.32 -11.78 -15.41
C PHE A 313 -25.79 -12.11 -15.66
N PRO A 314 -26.48 -12.74 -14.70
CA PRO A 314 -27.92 -12.94 -14.78
C PRO A 314 -28.61 -11.61 -15.06
N SER A 315 -29.64 -11.65 -15.90
CA SER A 315 -30.31 -10.47 -16.41
C SER A 315 -31.79 -10.50 -16.11
N LYS A 316 -32.41 -9.32 -16.13
CA LYS A 316 -33.86 -9.16 -16.13
C LYS A 316 -34.28 -8.30 -17.30
N VAL A 317 -35.51 -8.52 -17.77
CA VAL A 317 -36.11 -7.68 -18.80
C VAL A 317 -36.36 -6.29 -18.21
N SER A 318 -35.81 -5.27 -18.87
CA SER A 318 -36.17 -3.88 -18.63
C SER A 318 -37.36 -3.56 -19.53
N GLN A 319 -38.50 -3.20 -18.93
CA GLN A 319 -39.69 -2.81 -19.69
C GLN A 319 -39.70 -1.30 -19.93
N PRO A 320 -40.15 -0.84 -21.10
CA PRO A 320 -40.33 0.59 -21.34
C PRO A 320 -41.43 1.13 -20.42
N THR A 321 -41.22 2.33 -19.88
CA THR A 321 -42.20 3.02 -19.05
C THR A 321 -43.22 3.80 -19.87
N LEU A 322 -42.98 3.99 -21.17
CA LEU A 322 -43.87 4.69 -22.09
C LEU A 322 -44.02 3.93 -23.41
N THR A 323 -45.26 3.66 -23.79
CA THR A 323 -45.63 2.95 -25.02
C THR A 323 -46.20 3.90 -26.08
N VAL A 324 -46.26 3.46 -27.34
CA VAL A 324 -46.83 4.24 -28.46
C VAL A 324 -48.28 4.65 -28.22
N ALA A 325 -49.05 3.82 -27.52
CA ALA A 325 -50.44 4.09 -27.18
C ALA A 325 -50.58 5.25 -26.18
N ALA A 326 -49.58 5.44 -25.31
CA ALA A 326 -49.55 6.48 -24.29
C ALA A 326 -48.88 7.79 -24.76
N LEU A 327 -48.38 7.85 -26.00
CA LEU A 327 -47.83 9.09 -26.55
C LEU A 327 -48.92 10.16 -26.73
N PRO A 328 -48.68 11.41 -26.28
CA PRO A 328 -49.64 12.49 -26.46
C PRO A 328 -49.80 12.83 -27.94
N ASP A 329 -51.00 13.24 -28.37
CA ASP A 329 -51.21 13.75 -29.73
C ASP A 329 -50.44 15.08 -29.91
N PRO A 330 -49.43 15.15 -30.80
CA PRO A 330 -48.62 16.35 -30.99
C PRO A 330 -49.43 17.57 -31.40
N LYS A 331 -50.61 17.39 -32.02
CA LYS A 331 -51.50 18.49 -32.42
C LYS A 331 -52.15 19.20 -31.23
N LYS A 332 -52.17 18.56 -30.05
CA LYS A 332 -52.72 19.10 -28.81
C LYS A 332 -51.67 19.72 -27.90
N LEU A 333 -50.41 19.76 -28.35
CA LEU A 333 -49.30 20.29 -27.56
C LEU A 333 -49.00 21.72 -27.97
N GLU A 334 -48.73 22.55 -26.96
CA GLU A 334 -48.30 23.94 -27.12
C GLU A 334 -46.85 24.11 -26.69
N LEU A 335 -46.18 25.12 -27.23
CA LEU A 335 -44.82 25.48 -26.81
C LEU A 335 -44.85 26.08 -25.40
N ILE A 336 -44.15 25.44 -24.46
CA ILE A 336 -44.02 25.89 -23.07
C ILE A 336 -42.82 26.82 -22.91
N ALA A 337 -41.64 26.39 -23.37
CA ALA A 337 -40.40 27.16 -23.24
C ALA A 337 -39.34 26.73 -24.27
N THR A 338 -38.35 27.60 -24.49
CA THR A 338 -37.29 27.41 -25.49
C THR A 338 -35.93 27.81 -24.95
N GLY A 339 -35.01 26.85 -24.85
CA GLY A 339 -33.59 27.10 -24.60
C GLY A 339 -32.82 27.28 -25.90
N THR A 340 -31.83 28.17 -25.91
CA THR A 340 -30.96 28.40 -27.07
C THR A 340 -29.47 28.49 -26.70
N SER A 341 -28.61 28.11 -27.64
CA SER A 341 -27.16 28.35 -27.58
C SER A 341 -26.57 28.46 -28.99
N THR A 342 -25.33 28.95 -29.07
CA THR A 342 -24.52 28.99 -30.30
C THR A 342 -23.25 28.18 -30.13
N TYR A 343 -22.84 27.45 -31.15
CA TYR A 343 -21.57 26.74 -31.24
C TYR A 343 -20.70 27.32 -32.37
N PHE A 344 -20.89 28.60 -32.67
CA PHE A 344 -20.05 29.32 -33.62
C PHE A 344 -18.55 29.13 -33.29
N GLY A 345 -17.72 28.94 -34.31
CA GLY A 345 -16.28 28.67 -34.15
C GLY A 345 -15.94 27.22 -33.76
N SER A 346 -16.92 26.33 -33.59
CA SER A 346 -16.66 24.92 -33.27
C SER A 346 -16.03 24.16 -34.42
N SER A 347 -15.17 23.21 -34.08
CA SER A 347 -14.58 22.24 -35.01
C SER A 347 -15.65 21.37 -35.68
N PRO A 348 -15.36 20.76 -36.85
CA PRO A 348 -16.28 19.85 -37.53
C PRO A 348 -16.75 18.68 -36.65
N GLU A 349 -15.87 18.11 -35.84
CA GLU A 349 -16.16 16.98 -34.95
C GLU A 349 -17.14 17.41 -33.85
N ARG A 350 -16.91 18.59 -33.25
CA ARG A 350 -17.82 19.16 -32.25
C ARG A 350 -19.21 19.43 -32.82
N ARG A 351 -19.29 19.95 -34.06
CA ARG A 351 -20.58 20.14 -34.75
C ARG A 351 -21.29 18.82 -35.02
N THR A 352 -20.54 17.79 -35.42
CA THR A 352 -21.06 16.43 -35.63
C THR A 352 -21.65 15.86 -34.35
N ASN A 353 -20.92 15.97 -33.23
CA ASN A 353 -21.39 15.52 -31.92
C ASN A 353 -22.62 16.29 -31.43
N VAL A 354 -22.67 17.62 -31.62
CA VAL A 354 -23.83 18.45 -31.28
C VAL A 354 -25.06 18.02 -32.09
N ALA A 355 -24.91 17.82 -33.40
CA ALA A 355 -25.98 17.38 -34.29
C ALA A 355 -26.51 15.99 -33.88
N ASN A 356 -25.61 15.04 -33.62
CA ASN A 356 -25.97 13.69 -33.19
C ASN A 356 -26.69 13.70 -31.82
N ALA A 357 -26.15 14.41 -30.83
CA ALA A 357 -26.78 14.52 -29.51
C ALA A 357 -28.16 15.19 -29.57
N ALA A 358 -28.30 16.27 -30.34
CA ALA A 358 -29.59 16.93 -30.55
C ALA A 358 -30.61 15.96 -31.17
N ALA A 359 -30.22 15.25 -32.23
CA ALA A 359 -31.08 14.27 -32.89
C ALA A 359 -31.55 13.15 -31.96
N LYS A 360 -30.70 12.66 -31.06
CA LYS A 360 -31.06 11.57 -30.13
C LYS A 360 -32.06 11.96 -29.06
N ILE A 361 -31.95 13.17 -28.51
CA ILE A 361 -32.88 13.66 -27.48
C ILE A 361 -34.17 14.25 -28.09
N SER A 362 -34.15 14.58 -29.39
CA SER A 362 -35.33 15.08 -30.07
C SER A 362 -36.42 14.01 -30.12
N GLY A 363 -37.63 14.41 -29.74
CA GLY A 363 -38.80 13.57 -29.74
C GLY A 363 -39.04 12.78 -28.46
N VAL A 364 -38.15 12.89 -27.47
CA VAL A 364 -38.33 12.27 -26.15
C VAL A 364 -39.58 12.83 -25.48
N VAL A 365 -40.42 11.93 -24.97
CA VAL A 365 -41.60 12.27 -24.17
C VAL A 365 -41.34 11.89 -22.72
N VAL A 366 -41.61 12.84 -21.81
CA VAL A 366 -41.46 12.68 -20.37
C VAL A 366 -42.85 12.67 -19.76
N PRO A 367 -43.34 11.53 -19.23
CA PRO A 367 -44.67 11.47 -18.61
C PRO A 367 -44.80 12.42 -17.42
N ALA A 368 -46.04 12.70 -17.02
CA ALA A 368 -46.31 13.49 -15.82
C ALA A 368 -45.75 12.80 -14.57
N GLY A 369 -45.06 13.54 -13.71
CA GLY A 369 -44.45 13.02 -12.48
C GLY A 369 -43.08 12.38 -12.67
N GLU A 370 -42.72 12.00 -13.90
CA GLU A 370 -41.45 11.36 -14.23
C GLU A 370 -40.28 12.35 -14.32
N THR A 371 -39.05 11.81 -14.30
CA THR A 371 -37.82 12.61 -14.41
C THR A 371 -37.18 12.44 -15.79
N PHE A 372 -36.95 13.55 -16.48
CA PHE A 372 -36.08 13.56 -17.66
C PHE A 372 -34.63 13.32 -17.22
N SER A 373 -33.94 12.38 -17.85
CA SER A 373 -32.49 12.18 -17.76
C SER A 373 -31.87 12.42 -19.13
N PHE A 374 -30.90 13.32 -19.20
CA PHE A 374 -30.25 13.66 -20.46
C PHE A 374 -29.42 12.48 -21.00
N LEU A 375 -28.61 11.85 -20.15
CA LEU A 375 -27.80 10.69 -20.56
C LEU A 375 -28.65 9.48 -20.95
N GLN A 376 -29.77 9.24 -20.26
CA GLN A 376 -30.71 8.18 -20.65
C GLN A 376 -31.35 8.47 -22.01
N ALA A 377 -31.77 9.71 -22.25
CA ALA A 377 -32.29 10.14 -23.55
C ALA A 377 -31.26 10.02 -24.68
N LEU A 378 -29.99 10.25 -24.36
CA LEU A 378 -28.87 10.13 -25.29
C LEU A 378 -28.53 8.67 -25.65
N GLY A 379 -28.66 7.74 -24.70
CA GLY A 379 -28.28 6.34 -24.86
C GLY A 379 -26.76 6.10 -24.84
N GLY A 380 -26.02 6.97 -24.14
CA GLY A 380 -24.56 6.88 -23.93
C GLY A 380 -23.71 7.61 -24.98
N ILE A 381 -22.46 7.93 -24.64
CA ILE A 381 -21.47 8.62 -25.48
C ILE A 381 -20.44 7.58 -25.94
N THR A 382 -20.75 6.88 -27.04
CA THR A 382 -19.89 5.83 -27.62
C THR A 382 -19.76 5.95 -29.15
N PRO A 383 -18.72 5.36 -29.77
CA PRO A 383 -18.58 5.39 -31.23
C PRO A 383 -19.75 4.70 -31.93
N ASP A 384 -20.23 3.58 -31.37
CA ASP A 384 -21.42 2.86 -31.85
C ASP A 384 -22.69 3.71 -31.79
N ASN A 385 -22.75 4.68 -30.87
CA ASN A 385 -23.85 5.64 -30.78
C ASN A 385 -23.59 6.88 -31.67
N GLY A 386 -22.60 6.85 -32.56
CA GLY A 386 -22.32 7.89 -33.56
C GLY A 386 -21.55 9.10 -33.04
N PHE A 387 -20.94 9.01 -31.85
CA PHE A 387 -20.07 10.06 -31.34
C PHE A 387 -18.65 9.91 -31.87
N VAL A 388 -18.03 11.05 -32.17
CA VAL A 388 -16.65 11.13 -32.68
C VAL A 388 -15.75 11.85 -31.68
N GLY A 389 -14.43 11.67 -31.84
CA GLY A 389 -13.42 12.32 -31.01
C GLY A 389 -13.48 13.85 -31.14
N GLY A 390 -13.32 14.56 -30.03
CA GLY A 390 -13.24 16.01 -29.97
C GLY A 390 -12.79 16.47 -28.59
N LEU A 391 -12.56 17.77 -28.42
CA LEU A 391 -12.11 18.30 -27.15
C LEU A 391 -13.20 18.16 -26.06
N ILE A 392 -12.82 17.54 -24.95
CA ILE A 392 -13.63 17.42 -23.72
C ILE A 392 -12.88 18.06 -22.54
N ILE A 393 -13.63 18.32 -21.47
CA ILE A 393 -13.07 18.82 -20.21
C ILE A 393 -13.05 17.65 -19.23
N SER A 394 -11.86 17.14 -18.91
CA SER A 394 -11.71 15.96 -18.04
C SER A 394 -10.44 16.01 -17.22
N GLY A 395 -10.51 15.49 -15.98
CA GLY A 395 -9.35 15.41 -15.07
C GLY A 395 -8.72 16.77 -14.77
N GLY A 396 -9.48 17.84 -14.97
CA GLY A 396 -8.96 19.19 -14.85
C GLY A 396 -7.96 19.58 -15.95
N ARG A 397 -8.30 19.31 -17.21
CA ARG A 397 -7.66 19.87 -18.42
C ARG A 397 -8.57 19.71 -19.63
N THR A 398 -8.29 20.47 -20.68
CA THR A 398 -8.86 20.21 -22.02
C THR A 398 -8.09 19.06 -22.66
N VAL A 399 -8.77 17.98 -23.04
CA VAL A 399 -8.17 16.80 -23.68
C VAL A 399 -9.02 16.29 -24.82
N ASP A 400 -8.42 15.56 -25.75
CA ASP A 400 -9.18 14.77 -26.71
C ASP A 400 -9.96 13.67 -25.99
N GLY A 401 -11.24 13.57 -26.32
CA GLY A 401 -12.13 12.53 -25.82
C GLY A 401 -13.35 12.37 -26.69
N LEU A 402 -14.22 11.44 -26.35
CA LEU A 402 -15.40 11.18 -27.17
C LEU A 402 -16.53 12.14 -26.82
N GLY A 403 -17.25 12.63 -27.84
CA GLY A 403 -18.46 13.44 -27.62
C GLY A 403 -18.21 14.89 -27.23
N GLY A 404 -17.05 15.46 -27.56
CA GLY A 404 -16.81 16.90 -27.45
C GLY A 404 -17.94 17.69 -28.10
N GLY A 405 -18.68 18.50 -27.32
CA GLY A 405 -19.88 19.21 -27.76
C GLY A 405 -21.20 18.76 -27.10
N VAL A 406 -21.26 17.56 -26.50
CA VAL A 406 -22.50 17.05 -25.86
C VAL A 406 -22.99 17.94 -24.71
N CYS A 407 -22.09 18.50 -23.90
CA CYS A 407 -22.44 19.44 -22.82
C CYS A 407 -23.18 20.69 -23.31
N GLN A 408 -23.00 21.08 -24.58
CA GLN A 408 -23.75 22.20 -25.14
C GLN A 408 -25.22 21.85 -25.35
N VAL A 409 -25.51 20.62 -25.77
CA VAL A 409 -26.87 20.13 -25.93
C VAL A 409 -27.54 19.99 -24.56
N SER A 410 -26.82 19.45 -23.56
CA SER A 410 -27.28 19.41 -22.17
C SER A 410 -27.56 20.82 -21.63
N THR A 411 -26.64 21.76 -21.82
CA THR A 411 -26.82 23.16 -21.40
C THR A 411 -28.06 23.79 -22.05
N THR A 412 -28.24 23.59 -23.36
CA THR A 412 -29.42 24.14 -24.07
C THR A 412 -30.72 23.50 -23.58
N THR A 413 -30.68 22.20 -23.26
CA THR A 413 -31.82 21.46 -22.69
C THR A 413 -32.14 21.97 -21.29
N PHE A 414 -31.15 22.15 -20.42
CA PHE A 414 -31.32 22.74 -19.09
C PHE A 414 -31.97 24.11 -19.17
N ARG A 415 -31.54 24.97 -20.10
CA ARG A 415 -32.15 26.29 -20.29
C ARG A 415 -33.64 26.19 -20.61
N ALA A 416 -34.00 25.29 -21.53
CA ALA A 416 -35.40 25.07 -21.93
C ALA A 416 -36.25 24.55 -20.76
N LEU A 417 -35.77 23.52 -20.05
CA LEU A 417 -36.48 22.90 -18.93
C LEU A 417 -36.58 23.83 -17.71
N TYR A 418 -35.52 24.61 -17.44
CA TYR A 418 -35.50 25.58 -16.36
C TYR A 418 -36.47 26.74 -16.62
N GLN A 419 -36.55 27.21 -17.87
CA GLN A 419 -37.53 28.21 -18.31
C GLN A 419 -38.96 27.66 -18.34
N ALA A 420 -39.16 26.36 -18.56
CA ALA A 420 -40.46 25.71 -18.41
C ALA A 420 -40.90 25.55 -16.94
N GLY A 421 -40.05 25.91 -15.97
CA GLY A 421 -40.38 25.87 -14.55
C GLY A 421 -40.28 24.49 -13.92
N LEU A 422 -39.66 23.51 -14.58
CA LEU A 422 -39.51 22.15 -14.06
C LEU A 422 -38.52 22.12 -12.87
N PRO A 423 -38.76 21.35 -11.80
CA PRO A 423 -37.80 21.18 -10.71
C PRO A 423 -36.49 20.53 -11.16
N VAL A 424 -35.36 21.06 -10.69
CA VAL A 424 -34.03 20.47 -10.89
C VAL A 424 -33.84 19.32 -9.92
N VAL A 425 -33.56 18.12 -10.44
CA VAL A 425 -33.24 16.93 -9.63
C VAL A 425 -31.72 16.75 -9.57
N GLU A 426 -31.04 16.93 -10.70
CA GLU A 426 -29.59 16.88 -10.81
C GLU A 426 -29.12 17.91 -11.83
N ARG A 427 -28.13 18.73 -11.47
CA ARG A 427 -27.47 19.66 -12.37
C ARG A 427 -26.03 19.85 -11.91
N ASN A 428 -25.10 19.70 -12.85
CA ASN A 428 -23.68 19.90 -12.61
C ASN A 428 -23.14 21.03 -13.50
N GLN A 429 -22.06 21.68 -13.07
CA GLN A 429 -21.34 22.70 -13.86
C GLN A 429 -19.99 22.18 -14.34
N HIS A 430 -19.38 22.88 -15.30
CA HIS A 430 -17.97 22.64 -15.61
C HIS A 430 -17.07 23.11 -14.47
N SER A 431 -15.84 22.56 -14.40
CA SER A 431 -14.87 22.95 -13.37
C SER A 431 -14.40 24.39 -13.50
N TYR A 432 -14.40 24.95 -14.71
CA TYR A 432 -14.03 26.32 -15.03
C TYR A 432 -15.06 26.96 -15.96
N ARG A 433 -15.05 28.29 -16.03
CA ARG A 433 -16.00 29.07 -16.83
C ARG A 433 -15.81 28.80 -18.32
N VAL A 434 -16.90 28.44 -18.99
CA VAL A 434 -16.92 28.20 -20.44
C VAL A 434 -17.49 29.42 -21.16
N GLY A 435 -16.61 30.23 -21.74
CA GLY A 435 -16.97 31.55 -22.29
C GLY A 435 -17.99 31.53 -23.43
N TYR A 436 -18.05 30.48 -24.23
CA TYR A 436 -19.01 30.40 -25.36
C TYR A 436 -20.46 30.07 -24.95
N TYR A 437 -20.76 29.92 -23.65
CA TYR A 437 -22.14 29.86 -23.15
C TYR A 437 -22.72 31.23 -22.79
N GLU A 438 -21.93 32.29 -22.93
CA GLU A 438 -22.31 33.67 -22.61
C GLU A 438 -23.31 34.27 -23.61
N PRO A 439 -24.07 35.32 -23.23
CA PRO A 439 -23.89 36.24 -22.08
C PRO A 439 -24.34 35.72 -20.71
N GLN A 440 -25.08 34.60 -20.62
CA GLN A 440 -25.65 34.12 -19.36
C GLN A 440 -24.67 33.20 -18.59
N VAL A 441 -23.70 33.80 -17.91
CA VAL A 441 -22.65 33.10 -17.14
C VAL A 441 -23.26 32.14 -16.11
N GLY A 442 -22.81 30.88 -16.12
CA GLY A 442 -23.30 29.84 -15.20
C GLY A 442 -24.68 29.26 -15.48
N PHE A 443 -25.38 29.73 -16.52
CA PHE A 443 -26.62 29.11 -16.98
C PHE A 443 -26.36 27.91 -17.90
N GLU A 444 -25.78 26.87 -17.30
CA GLU A 444 -25.30 25.66 -17.99
C GLU A 444 -25.65 24.37 -17.25
N ALA A 445 -25.42 23.24 -17.92
CA ALA A 445 -25.46 21.92 -17.31
C ALA A 445 -24.41 21.01 -17.98
N ALA A 446 -23.35 20.67 -17.25
CA ALA A 446 -22.34 19.72 -17.69
C ALA A 446 -22.82 18.28 -17.47
N VAL A 447 -22.42 17.38 -18.37
CA VAL A 447 -22.68 15.94 -18.30
C VAL A 447 -21.41 15.16 -18.62
N TYR A 448 -21.29 13.96 -18.06
CA TYR A 448 -20.18 13.04 -18.29
C TYR A 448 -20.71 11.60 -18.20
N ASP A 449 -20.48 10.82 -19.25
CA ASP A 449 -20.96 9.44 -19.35
C ASP A 449 -19.84 8.45 -18.98
N PRO A 450 -20.06 7.53 -18.02
CA PRO A 450 -21.21 7.44 -17.11
C PRO A 450 -21.10 8.38 -15.90
N GLY A 451 -22.25 8.73 -15.31
CA GLY A 451 -22.34 9.25 -13.95
C GLY A 451 -22.90 10.67 -13.79
N VAL A 452 -22.36 11.66 -14.48
CA VAL A 452 -22.76 13.08 -14.30
C VAL A 452 -23.87 13.42 -15.29
N ASP A 453 -25.09 13.68 -14.80
CA ASP A 453 -26.26 13.85 -15.64
C ASP A 453 -26.95 15.21 -15.42
N LEU A 454 -27.88 15.54 -16.33
CA LEU A 454 -28.89 16.56 -16.15
C LEU A 454 -30.23 15.85 -15.93
N LYS A 455 -30.80 16.01 -14.73
CA LYS A 455 -32.10 15.44 -14.38
C LYS A 455 -33.09 16.49 -13.95
N MET A 456 -34.28 16.50 -14.55
CA MET A 456 -35.34 17.46 -14.22
C MET A 456 -36.70 16.78 -14.18
N LYS A 457 -37.48 17.05 -13.14
CA LYS A 457 -38.78 16.41 -12.92
C LYS A 457 -39.86 17.11 -13.73
N ASN A 458 -40.71 16.36 -14.42
CA ASN A 458 -41.91 16.87 -15.05
C ASN A 458 -43.04 16.99 -14.02
N ASP A 459 -43.20 18.17 -13.43
CA ASP A 459 -44.27 18.50 -12.47
C ASP A 459 -45.47 19.21 -13.14
N THR A 460 -45.59 19.16 -14.47
CA THR A 460 -46.61 19.93 -15.21
C THR A 460 -48.02 19.32 -15.12
N GLY A 461 -48.15 18.09 -14.62
CA GLY A 461 -49.41 17.34 -14.57
C GLY A 461 -49.79 16.67 -15.90
N ALA A 462 -49.02 16.87 -16.97
CA ALA A 462 -49.21 16.25 -18.28
C ALA A 462 -47.87 15.81 -18.90
N PRO A 463 -47.85 14.91 -19.90
CA PRO A 463 -46.62 14.59 -20.62
C PRO A 463 -46.05 15.81 -21.35
N ILE A 464 -44.73 15.91 -21.38
CA ILE A 464 -44.01 16.91 -22.19
C ILE A 464 -43.18 16.24 -23.28
N LEU A 465 -43.02 16.92 -24.41
CA LEU A 465 -42.24 16.51 -25.57
C LEU A 465 -41.04 17.45 -25.72
N ILE A 466 -39.84 16.88 -25.75
CA ILE A 466 -38.60 17.60 -26.05
C ILE A 466 -38.39 17.57 -27.55
N LYS A 467 -38.21 18.73 -28.17
CA LYS A 467 -37.91 18.87 -29.60
C LYS A 467 -36.66 19.71 -29.78
N THR A 468 -35.71 19.23 -30.59
CA THR A 468 -34.51 20.01 -30.91
C THR A 468 -34.57 20.54 -32.33
N ILE A 469 -34.03 21.73 -32.55
CA ILE A 469 -33.76 22.29 -33.86
C ILE A 469 -32.28 22.65 -33.90
N ASN A 470 -31.53 21.94 -34.75
CA ASN A 470 -30.10 22.18 -34.94
C ASN A 470 -29.86 22.79 -36.33
N ASP A 471 -29.36 24.02 -36.37
CA ASP A 471 -28.99 24.72 -37.60
C ASP A 471 -27.45 24.80 -37.68
N ASN A 472 -26.85 23.83 -38.36
CA ASN A 472 -25.40 23.75 -38.57
C ASN A 472 -24.85 24.95 -39.35
N ALA A 473 -25.64 25.52 -40.28
CA ALA A 473 -25.20 26.65 -41.09
C ALA A 473 -25.07 27.92 -40.24
N LYS A 474 -26.00 28.13 -39.30
CA LYS A 474 -25.97 29.26 -38.35
C LYS A 474 -25.25 28.95 -37.03
N SER A 475 -24.76 27.72 -36.88
CA SER A 475 -24.18 27.21 -35.63
C SER A 475 -25.09 27.44 -34.41
N ARG A 476 -26.41 27.27 -34.57
CA ARG A 476 -27.41 27.55 -33.54
C ARG A 476 -28.12 26.28 -33.14
N LEU A 477 -28.23 26.05 -31.83
CA LEU A 477 -29.02 24.99 -31.24
C LEU A 477 -30.19 25.57 -30.47
N GLU A 478 -31.36 24.99 -30.69
CA GLU A 478 -32.59 25.31 -29.98
C GLU A 478 -33.20 24.03 -29.42
N VAL A 479 -33.63 24.06 -28.17
CA VAL A 479 -34.38 22.99 -27.50
C VAL A 479 -35.69 23.56 -27.04
N GLN A 480 -36.79 22.94 -27.47
CA GLN A 480 -38.15 23.33 -27.20
C GLN A 480 -38.82 22.30 -26.30
N VAL A 481 -39.57 22.78 -25.31
CA VAL A 481 -40.43 21.95 -24.47
C VAL A 481 -41.88 22.18 -24.89
N TRP A 482 -42.52 21.14 -25.37
CA TRP A 482 -43.92 21.15 -25.81
C TRP A 482 -44.77 20.35 -24.82
N GLY A 483 -46.00 20.76 -24.56
CA GLY A 483 -46.88 20.08 -23.60
C GLY A 483 -48.24 20.75 -23.50
N ILE A 484 -49.04 20.33 -22.53
CA ILE A 484 -50.18 21.13 -22.08
C ILE A 484 -49.60 22.26 -21.23
N LYS A 485 -49.83 23.52 -21.62
CA LYS A 485 -49.19 24.66 -20.97
C LYS A 485 -49.63 24.75 -19.51
N PRO A 486 -48.70 24.63 -18.53
CA PRO A 486 -49.05 24.78 -17.13
C PRO A 486 -49.49 26.23 -16.87
N LYS A 487 -50.44 26.43 -15.93
CA LYS A 487 -50.86 27.76 -15.46
C LYS A 487 -49.81 28.37 -14.54
N ARG A 488 -48.59 28.57 -15.05
CA ARG A 488 -47.47 29.20 -14.35
C ARG A 488 -46.72 30.16 -15.27
N THR A 489 -46.20 31.25 -14.71
CA THR A 489 -45.28 32.17 -15.39
C THR A 489 -43.89 32.02 -14.77
N VAL A 490 -42.85 32.01 -15.59
CA VAL A 490 -41.45 31.83 -15.15
C VAL A 490 -40.60 32.98 -15.67
N THR A 491 -39.90 33.66 -14.76
CA THR A 491 -38.94 34.72 -15.10
C THR A 491 -37.57 34.35 -14.55
N VAL A 492 -36.58 34.19 -15.43
CA VAL A 492 -35.20 33.86 -15.05
C VAL A 492 -34.40 35.15 -14.89
N SER A 493 -33.66 35.28 -13.78
CA SER A 493 -32.79 36.44 -13.53
C SER A 493 -31.50 36.37 -14.36
N PRO A 494 -30.82 37.50 -14.59
CA PRO A 494 -29.39 37.49 -14.87
C PRO A 494 -28.59 36.80 -13.75
N ALA A 495 -27.37 36.39 -14.04
CA ALA A 495 -26.46 35.84 -13.05
C ALA A 495 -26.01 36.93 -12.05
N VAL A 496 -26.03 36.59 -10.76
CA VAL A 496 -25.44 37.40 -9.69
C VAL A 496 -24.08 36.82 -9.34
N ILE A 497 -23.02 37.55 -9.66
CA ILE A 497 -21.64 37.18 -9.33
C ILE A 497 -21.36 37.57 -7.88
N LEU A 498 -21.04 36.59 -7.04
CA LEU A 498 -20.70 36.77 -5.64
C LEU A 498 -19.22 37.05 -5.44
N SER A 499 -18.36 36.38 -6.21
CA SER A 499 -16.92 36.57 -6.16
C SER A 499 -16.25 36.23 -7.48
N ARG A 500 -15.06 36.81 -7.69
CA ARG A 500 -14.14 36.50 -8.78
C ARG A 500 -12.77 36.19 -8.17
N THR A 501 -12.15 35.11 -8.61
CA THR A 501 -10.80 34.71 -8.21
C THR A 501 -9.92 34.69 -9.47
N PRO A 502 -8.87 35.52 -9.56
CA PRO A 502 -7.97 35.51 -10.71
C PRO A 502 -7.37 34.13 -10.97
N HIS A 503 -7.15 33.80 -12.23
CA HIS A 503 -6.41 32.60 -12.62
C HIS A 503 -4.96 32.60 -12.09
N PRO A 504 -4.39 31.42 -11.80
CA PRO A 504 -2.97 31.32 -11.46
C PRO A 504 -2.08 31.63 -12.68
N PRO A 505 -0.79 31.94 -12.46
CA PRO A 505 0.19 32.08 -13.53
C PRO A 505 0.25 30.85 -14.45
N ALA A 506 0.64 31.09 -15.70
CA ALA A 506 0.79 30.04 -16.70
C ALA A 506 1.81 28.97 -16.27
N GLN A 507 1.54 27.72 -16.64
CA GLN A 507 2.46 26.60 -16.45
C GLN A 507 3.13 26.25 -17.77
N TYR A 508 4.45 26.02 -17.73
CA TYR A 508 5.23 25.55 -18.87
C TYR A 508 5.67 24.11 -18.63
N VAL A 509 5.38 23.21 -19.58
CA VAL A 509 5.68 21.78 -19.50
C VAL A 509 6.55 21.39 -20.68
N VAL A 510 7.70 20.75 -20.44
CA VAL A 510 8.56 20.28 -21.53
C VAL A 510 7.88 19.10 -22.24
N ASN A 511 7.71 19.20 -23.55
CA ASN A 511 7.20 18.13 -24.40
C ASN A 511 8.30 17.71 -25.39
N PRO A 512 8.89 16.50 -25.24
CA PRO A 512 9.98 16.04 -26.10
C PRO A 512 9.54 15.78 -27.55
N ASN A 513 8.23 15.70 -27.82
CA ASN A 513 7.70 15.52 -29.16
C ASN A 513 7.52 16.84 -29.92
N LEU A 514 7.77 17.99 -29.28
CA LEU A 514 7.77 19.29 -29.95
C LEU A 514 9.18 19.63 -30.46
N PRO A 515 9.31 20.29 -31.62
CA PRO A 515 10.59 20.82 -32.08
C PRO A 515 11.24 21.74 -31.04
N ALA A 516 12.57 21.77 -30.99
CA ALA A 516 13.31 22.58 -30.02
C ALA A 516 12.87 24.06 -30.07
N GLY A 517 12.51 24.62 -28.92
CA GLY A 517 12.02 26.00 -28.81
C GLY A 517 10.57 26.24 -29.27
N ALA A 518 9.87 25.26 -29.84
CA ALA A 518 8.46 25.40 -30.18
C ALA A 518 7.59 25.52 -28.92
N VAL A 519 6.55 26.36 -28.99
CA VAL A 519 5.58 26.55 -27.90
C VAL A 519 4.18 26.20 -28.40
N ARG A 520 3.46 25.36 -27.65
CA ARG A 520 2.08 24.97 -27.94
C ARG A 520 1.21 25.16 -26.72
N GLN A 521 0.23 26.07 -26.78
CA GLN A 521 -0.75 26.20 -25.71
C GLN A 521 -1.75 25.03 -25.76
N VAL A 522 -1.96 24.36 -24.63
CA VAL A 522 -2.86 23.21 -24.50
C VAL A 522 -3.99 23.45 -23.48
N ASP A 523 -3.90 24.53 -22.70
CA ASP A 523 -5.00 24.98 -21.84
C ASP A 523 -5.01 26.51 -21.69
N TRP A 524 -6.19 27.07 -21.45
CA TRP A 524 -6.43 28.52 -21.46
C TRP A 524 -6.84 29.02 -20.09
N ALA A 525 -6.25 30.15 -19.68
CA ALA A 525 -6.55 30.75 -18.39
C ALA A 525 -8.01 31.19 -18.28
N GLN A 526 -8.64 30.89 -17.15
CA GLN A 526 -10.01 31.30 -16.82
C GLN A 526 -10.07 31.72 -15.36
N ASP A 527 -10.66 32.88 -15.06
CA ASP A 527 -10.90 33.25 -13.67
C ASP A 527 -11.96 32.34 -13.03
N GLY A 528 -11.80 32.11 -11.74
CA GLY A 528 -12.80 31.46 -10.91
C GLY A 528 -13.93 32.44 -10.58
N TYR A 529 -15.13 31.90 -10.42
CA TYR A 529 -16.31 32.68 -10.03
C TYR A 529 -17.20 31.87 -9.10
N SER A 530 -17.77 32.51 -8.08
CA SER A 530 -18.95 32.02 -7.39
C SER A 530 -20.13 32.88 -7.81
N LEU A 531 -21.22 32.27 -8.27
CA LEU A 531 -22.39 32.98 -8.74
C LEU A 531 -23.68 32.17 -8.52
N TYR A 532 -24.82 32.84 -8.67
CA TYR A 532 -26.10 32.15 -8.76
C TYR A 532 -27.03 32.78 -9.80
N ILE A 533 -28.01 32.01 -10.24
CA ILE A 533 -29.15 32.45 -11.05
C ILE A 533 -30.41 32.05 -10.30
N THR A 534 -31.42 32.93 -10.28
CA THR A 534 -32.74 32.59 -9.78
C THR A 534 -33.76 32.50 -10.91
N ARG A 535 -34.86 31.82 -10.64
CA ARG A 535 -36.10 32.01 -11.39
C ARG A 535 -37.25 32.26 -10.43
N THR A 536 -38.11 33.18 -10.77
CA THR A 536 -39.38 33.40 -10.08
C THR A 536 -40.47 32.65 -10.83
N ILE A 537 -41.19 31.78 -10.13
CA ILE A 537 -42.34 31.04 -10.64
C ILE A 537 -43.58 31.57 -9.93
N GLN A 538 -44.58 31.98 -10.71
CA GLN A 538 -45.88 32.37 -10.20
C GLN A 538 -46.93 31.41 -10.75
N ASP A 539 -47.64 30.73 -9.86
CA ASP A 539 -48.72 29.80 -10.16
C ASP A 539 -49.92 30.02 -9.21
N ALA A 540 -50.89 29.11 -9.20
CA ALA A 540 -52.07 29.21 -8.34
C ALA A 540 -51.76 29.05 -6.84
N GLN A 541 -50.60 28.45 -6.51
CA GLN A 541 -50.14 28.24 -5.13
C GLN A 541 -49.38 29.46 -4.60
N GLY A 542 -49.01 30.40 -5.47
CA GLY A 542 -48.39 31.67 -5.11
C GLY A 542 -47.11 31.93 -5.91
N ILE A 543 -46.19 32.69 -5.30
CA ILE A 543 -44.90 33.02 -5.89
C ILE A 543 -43.82 32.22 -5.16
N ARG A 544 -42.98 31.51 -5.90
CA ARG A 544 -41.76 30.87 -5.39
C ARG A 544 -40.54 31.28 -6.18
N THR A 545 -39.38 31.27 -5.53
CA THR A 545 -38.10 31.56 -6.17
C THR A 545 -37.18 30.37 -6.02
N ASP A 546 -36.75 29.81 -7.14
CA ASP A 546 -35.73 28.76 -7.17
C ASP A 546 -34.36 29.38 -7.45
N LYS A 547 -33.31 28.78 -6.91
CA LYS A 547 -31.92 29.22 -7.05
C LYS A 547 -31.04 28.08 -7.52
N VAL A 548 -30.21 28.35 -8.53
CA VAL A 548 -29.09 27.47 -8.93
C VAL A 548 -27.77 28.20 -8.73
N SER A 549 -26.83 27.55 -8.05
CA SER A 549 -25.49 28.08 -7.78
C SER A 549 -24.45 27.43 -8.68
N THR A 550 -23.45 28.21 -9.07
CA THR A 550 -22.32 27.76 -9.89
C THR A 550 -21.02 28.23 -9.25
N VAL A 551 -20.06 27.32 -9.10
CA VAL A 551 -18.71 27.62 -8.64
C VAL A 551 -17.72 27.14 -9.69
N TYR A 552 -17.00 28.09 -10.27
CA TYR A 552 -15.88 27.87 -11.18
C TYR A 552 -14.57 28.04 -10.43
N LYS A 553 -13.65 27.09 -10.62
CA LYS A 553 -12.29 27.17 -10.11
C LYS A 553 -11.46 28.09 -11.01
N PRO A 554 -10.53 28.89 -10.44
CA PRO A 554 -9.55 29.60 -11.23
C PRO A 554 -8.66 28.59 -11.97
N TRP A 555 -8.43 28.85 -13.25
CA TRP A 555 -7.85 27.94 -14.22
C TRP A 555 -6.62 28.55 -14.85
N ARG A 556 -5.48 27.85 -14.82
CA ARG A 556 -4.23 28.38 -15.39
C ARG A 556 -4.13 28.03 -16.87
N ALA A 557 -3.42 28.87 -17.63
CA ALA A 557 -2.96 28.48 -18.95
C ALA A 557 -1.84 27.42 -18.84
N VAL A 558 -1.80 26.48 -19.78
CA VAL A 558 -0.70 25.50 -19.89
C VAL A 558 -0.09 25.60 -21.28
N TYR A 559 1.23 25.78 -21.31
CA TYR A 559 2.05 25.82 -22.52
C TYR A 559 3.01 24.63 -22.50
N GLU A 560 2.97 23.83 -23.55
CA GLU A 560 4.00 22.85 -23.82
C GLU A 560 5.16 23.51 -24.57
N ILE A 561 6.40 23.22 -24.18
CA ILE A 561 7.61 23.75 -24.81
C ILE A 561 8.51 22.62 -25.29
N GLY A 562 9.07 22.74 -26.49
CA GLY A 562 10.07 21.80 -26.97
C GLY A 562 11.35 21.82 -26.13
N PRO A 563 12.12 20.72 -26.11
CA PRO A 563 13.38 20.67 -25.38
C PRO A 563 14.32 21.77 -25.86
N ARG A 564 15.11 22.33 -24.94
CA ARG A 564 16.22 23.22 -25.36
C ARG A 564 17.27 22.31 -25.98
N GLY A 565 17.63 22.60 -27.24
CA GLY A 565 18.64 21.86 -28.00
C GLY A 565 20.03 21.98 -27.44
#